data_AF-A0A7X7PW89-F1
#
_entry.id   AF-A0A7X7PW89-F1
#
_cell.length_a   1.000
_cell.length_b   1.000
_cell.length_c   1.000
_cell.angle_alpha   90.00
_cell.angle_beta   90.00
_cell.angle_gamma   90.00
#
_symmetry.space_group_name_H-M   'P 1'
#
loop_
_entity.id
_entity.type
_entity.pdbx_description
1 polymer ?
#
loop_
_entity_poly.entity_id
_entity_poly.type
_entity_poly.pdbx_seq_one_letter_code
_entity_poly.pdbx_strand_id
1 'polypeptide(L)'
;MAHALLNSDSKTDVPATHRLSAPDAVPEILYIMGTGRSGTTILEVLLTSSERIVGSGELKHIVRDGFIRDVQCSCGQPTHECALWSKVLEHTRWSREECAEIAATIERIEGHRAFASVWLGTADERSIKRHRDTTERIFRSIRRATGAD
;
A
#
# COMPACT_ATOMS: atom_id res chain seq x y z
N MET A 1 -7.26 -59.24 -10.09
CA MET A 1 -8.69 -59.03 -9.80
C MET A 1 -8.82 -57.83 -8.88
N ALA A 2 -9.82 -56.98 -9.17
CA ALA A 2 -10.17 -55.69 -8.56
C ALA A 2 -9.46 -54.45 -9.13
N HIS A 3 -10.28 -53.69 -9.85
CA HIS A 3 -10.12 -52.39 -10.48
C HIS A 3 -10.30 -51.23 -9.47
N ALA A 4 -9.73 -50.08 -9.82
CA ALA A 4 -10.25 -48.70 -9.66
C ALA A 4 -10.36 -48.15 -8.20
N LEU A 5 -10.26 -46.84 -7.91
CA LEU A 5 -10.63 -45.62 -8.63
C LEU A 5 -9.73 -44.43 -8.23
N LEU A 6 -9.52 -43.52 -9.19
CA LEU A 6 -9.20 -42.12 -8.96
C LEU A 6 -10.39 -41.40 -8.30
N ASN A 7 -10.09 -40.40 -7.45
CA ASN A 7 -10.80 -39.14 -7.19
C ASN A 7 -10.51 -38.69 -5.74
N SER A 8 -10.53 -37.43 -5.35
CA SER A 8 -10.44 -36.09 -5.96
C SER A 8 -10.41 -35.15 -4.73
N ASP A 9 -9.98 -33.91 -4.92
CA ASP A 9 -10.30 -32.77 -4.05
C ASP A 9 -9.81 -32.80 -2.58
N SER A 10 -8.61 -32.23 -2.36
CA SER A 10 -8.35 -31.50 -1.11
C SER A 10 -8.11 -30.04 -1.44
N LYS A 11 -9.19 -29.32 -1.73
CA LYS A 11 -9.23 -27.86 -1.57
C LYS A 11 -8.93 -27.59 -0.09
N THR A 12 -7.75 -27.08 0.22
CA THR A 12 -7.47 -26.50 1.52
C THR A 12 -8.25 -25.19 1.61
N ASP A 13 -9.45 -25.26 2.18
CA ASP A 13 -10.22 -24.07 2.56
C ASP A 13 -9.44 -23.32 3.64
N VAL A 14 -8.88 -22.17 3.28
CA VAL A 14 -8.37 -21.19 4.23
C VAL A 14 -9.60 -20.51 4.85
N PRO A 15 -9.80 -20.59 6.19
CA PRO A 15 -10.99 -20.01 6.80
C PRO A 15 -10.88 -18.48 6.75
N ALA A 16 -11.77 -17.85 5.98
CA ALA A 16 -11.93 -16.41 5.96
C ALA A 16 -12.64 -15.97 7.25
N THR A 17 -11.86 -15.64 8.29
CA THR A 17 -12.40 -14.94 9.46
C THR A 17 -12.51 -13.46 9.14
N HIS A 18 -13.60 -13.08 8.47
CA HIS A 18 -13.94 -11.68 8.24
C HIS A 18 -14.31 -11.02 9.57
N ARG A 19 -13.32 -10.43 10.24
CA ARG A 19 -13.56 -9.60 11.41
C ARG A 19 -13.91 -8.21 10.89
N LEU A 20 -15.21 -7.89 10.85
CA LEU A 20 -15.70 -6.55 10.48
C LEU A 20 -14.99 -5.52 11.37
N SER A 21 -13.99 -4.84 10.80
CA SER A 21 -13.21 -3.83 11.50
C SER A 21 -13.84 -2.45 11.28
N ALA A 22 -13.71 -1.57 12.28
CA ALA A 22 -14.28 -0.22 12.21
C ALA A 22 -13.86 0.49 10.90
N PRO A 23 -14.71 1.36 10.32
CA PRO A 23 -14.43 2.00 9.03
C PRO A 23 -13.14 2.83 9.02
N ASP A 24 -12.70 3.30 10.20
CA ASP A 24 -11.46 4.05 10.37
C ASP A 24 -10.26 3.19 10.79
N ALA A 25 -10.38 1.86 10.90
CA ALA A 25 -9.25 0.98 11.26
C ALA A 25 -8.18 0.96 10.16
N VAL A 26 -6.94 0.62 10.53
CA VAL A 26 -5.92 0.28 9.53
C VAL A 26 -6.31 -1.08 8.93
N PRO A 27 -6.39 -1.23 7.59
CA PRO A 27 -6.71 -2.50 6.95
C PRO A 27 -5.61 -3.55 7.20
N GLU A 28 -5.92 -4.82 6.96
CA GLU A 28 -4.90 -5.86 6.94
C GLU A 28 -3.88 -5.59 5.81
N ILE A 29 -2.58 -5.63 6.15
CA ILE A 29 -1.52 -5.23 5.22
C ILE A 29 -0.70 -6.46 4.80
N LEU A 30 -0.70 -6.75 3.50
CA LEU A 30 0.28 -7.64 2.87
C LEU A 30 1.46 -6.82 2.34
N TYR A 31 2.56 -6.80 3.09
CA TYR A 31 3.78 -6.08 2.68
C TYR A 31 4.70 -6.97 1.83
N ILE A 32 4.93 -6.58 0.58
CA ILE A 32 5.85 -7.27 -0.33
C ILE A 32 7.23 -6.62 -0.24
N MET A 33 8.21 -7.37 0.29
CA MET A 33 9.61 -6.93 0.32
C MET A 33 10.48 -7.77 -0.62
N GLY A 34 11.45 -7.12 -1.23
CA GLY A 34 12.44 -7.78 -2.09
C GLY A 34 13.45 -6.78 -2.61
N THR A 35 14.58 -7.26 -3.13
CA THR A 35 15.53 -6.40 -3.84
C THR A 35 14.91 -5.87 -5.13
N GLY A 36 15.40 -4.75 -5.64
CA GLY A 36 14.98 -4.24 -6.94
C GLY A 36 15.09 -5.32 -8.02
N ARG A 37 14.11 -5.39 -8.92
CA ARG A 37 14.05 -6.34 -10.07
C ARG A 37 13.93 -7.82 -9.66
N SER A 38 13.47 -8.12 -8.45
CA SER A 38 13.18 -9.50 -7.99
C SER A 38 11.79 -10.04 -8.36
N GLY A 39 10.99 -9.26 -9.10
CA GLY A 39 9.63 -9.67 -9.48
C GLY A 39 8.54 -9.34 -8.46
N THR A 40 8.81 -8.47 -7.47
CA THR A 40 7.78 -7.99 -6.53
C THR A 40 6.57 -7.37 -7.23
N THR A 41 6.78 -6.65 -8.34
CA THR A 41 5.68 -6.07 -9.13
C THR A 41 4.82 -7.13 -9.80
N ILE A 42 5.40 -8.18 -10.40
CA ILE A 42 4.59 -9.25 -11.02
C ILE A 42 3.84 -10.04 -9.94
N LEU A 43 4.44 -10.23 -8.77
CA LEU A 43 3.76 -10.83 -7.62
C LEU A 43 2.56 -9.99 -7.17
N GLU A 44 2.71 -8.67 -7.04
CA GLU A 44 1.60 -7.77 -6.73
C GLU A 44 0.47 -7.91 -7.75
N VAL A 45 0.79 -7.83 -9.05
CA VAL A 45 -0.19 -7.97 -10.14
C VAL A 45 -0.97 -9.30 -10.04
N LEU A 46 -0.29 -10.41 -9.76
CA LEU A 46 -0.93 -11.71 -9.59
C LEU A 46 -1.87 -11.75 -8.37
N LEU A 47 -1.47 -11.17 -7.24
CA LEU A 47 -2.29 -11.09 -6.04
C LEU A 47 -3.54 -10.23 -6.26
N THR A 48 -3.39 -9.10 -6.95
CA THR A 48 -4.48 -8.17 -7.26
C THR A 48 -5.44 -8.65 -8.35
N SER A 49 -5.21 -9.84 -8.92
CA SER A 49 -6.20 -10.51 -9.75
C SER A 49 -7.44 -10.93 -8.95
N SER A 50 -7.32 -11.02 -7.63
CA SER A 50 -8.45 -11.19 -6.71
C SER A 50 -9.09 -9.86 -6.37
N GLU A 51 -10.42 -9.77 -6.47
CA GLU A 51 -11.21 -8.61 -6.00
C GLU A 51 -11.09 -8.33 -4.49
N ARG A 52 -10.52 -9.27 -3.72
CA ARG A 52 -10.30 -9.13 -2.27
C ARG A 52 -9.02 -8.38 -1.92
N ILE A 53 -8.10 -8.20 -2.88
CA ILE A 53 -6.79 -7.60 -2.63
C ILE A 53 -6.67 -6.32 -3.44
N VAL A 54 -6.37 -5.21 -2.76
CA VAL A 54 -6.10 -3.92 -3.39
C VAL A 54 -4.60 -3.73 -3.52
N GLY A 55 -4.11 -3.53 -4.75
CA GLY A 55 -2.74 -3.14 -5.01
C GLY A 55 -2.54 -1.65 -4.78
N SER A 56 -1.53 -1.28 -4.00
CA SER A 56 -1.17 0.11 -3.73
C SER A 56 0.06 0.59 -4.49
N GLY A 57 0.76 -0.31 -5.18
CA GLY A 57 2.08 -0.06 -5.73
C GLY A 57 3.10 0.37 -4.67
N GLU A 58 4.17 1.03 -5.11
CA GLU A 58 5.19 1.58 -4.23
C GLU A 58 4.72 2.91 -3.60
N LEU A 59 4.06 2.82 -2.44
CA LEU A 59 3.43 3.96 -1.75
C LEU A 59 4.33 5.18 -1.53
N LYS A 60 5.64 5.01 -1.37
CA LYS A 60 6.59 6.13 -1.23
C LYS A 60 6.51 7.15 -2.38
N HIS A 61 6.06 6.72 -3.55
CA HIS A 61 5.93 7.56 -4.74
C HIS A 61 4.63 8.36 -4.79
N ILE A 62 3.56 7.92 -4.11
CA ILE A 62 2.23 8.49 -4.35
C ILE A 62 2.16 9.99 -4.03
N VAL A 63 2.86 10.45 -2.98
CA VAL A 63 2.78 11.85 -2.58
C VAL A 63 3.53 12.74 -3.58
N ARG A 64 4.79 12.41 -3.88
CA ARG A 64 5.61 13.23 -4.78
C ARG A 64 5.15 13.12 -6.23
N ASP A 65 4.99 11.90 -6.72
CA ASP A 65 4.74 11.65 -8.14
C ASP A 65 3.24 11.73 -8.45
N GLY A 66 2.38 11.25 -7.55
CA GLY A 66 0.93 11.34 -7.69
C GLY A 66 0.35 12.69 -7.26
N PHE A 67 0.35 12.99 -5.95
CA PHE A 67 -0.40 14.14 -5.42
C PHE A 67 0.21 15.51 -5.81
N ILE A 68 1.54 15.61 -5.92
CA ILE A 68 2.21 16.87 -6.29
C ILE A 68 2.39 17.01 -7.81
N ARG A 69 2.84 15.96 -8.50
CA ARG A 69 3.20 16.02 -9.93
C ARG A 69 2.10 15.52 -10.87
N ASP A 70 1.05 14.91 -10.34
CA ASP A 70 -0.06 14.35 -11.09
C ASP A 70 0.38 13.39 -12.23
N VAL A 71 1.40 12.58 -11.94
CA VAL A 71 1.90 11.58 -12.89
C VAL A 71 0.80 10.56 -13.18
N GLN A 72 0.79 10.04 -14.41
CA GLN A 72 -0.18 9.04 -14.84
C GLN A 72 -0.12 7.78 -13.97
N CYS A 73 -1.28 7.34 -13.48
CA CYS A 73 -1.45 6.09 -12.76
C CYS A 73 -1.38 4.89 -13.72
N SER A 74 -1.15 3.68 -13.18
CA SER A 74 -1.18 2.43 -13.96
C SER A 74 -2.53 2.17 -14.65
N CYS A 75 -3.62 2.79 -14.16
CA CYS A 75 -4.92 2.74 -14.82
C CYS A 75 -5.00 3.59 -16.11
N GLY A 76 -3.96 4.36 -16.44
CA GLY A 76 -3.89 5.18 -17.65
C GLY A 76 -4.38 6.63 -17.49
N GLN A 77 -4.99 6.97 -16.36
CA GLN A 77 -5.47 8.33 -16.07
C GLN A 77 -4.46 9.12 -15.23
N PRO A 78 -4.47 10.47 -15.26
CA PRO A 78 -3.80 11.30 -14.26
C PRO A 78 -4.15 10.85 -12.84
N THR A 79 -3.23 11.02 -11.88
CA THR A 79 -3.47 10.55 -10.50
C THR A 79 -4.70 11.23 -9.88
N HIS A 80 -4.93 12.51 -10.17
CA HIS A 80 -6.07 13.28 -9.67
C HIS A 80 -7.41 12.84 -10.29
N GLU A 81 -7.37 12.12 -11.41
CA GLU A 81 -8.54 11.54 -12.10
C GLU A 81 -8.70 10.03 -11.84
N CYS A 82 -7.69 9.39 -11.22
CA CYS A 82 -7.76 7.99 -10.87
C CYS A 82 -8.88 7.71 -9.85
N ALA A 83 -9.73 6.72 -10.12
CA ALA A 83 -10.90 6.38 -9.29
C ALA A 83 -10.56 6.01 -7.84
N LEU A 84 -9.32 5.55 -7.58
CA LEU A 84 -8.81 5.28 -6.24
C LEU A 84 -8.11 6.51 -5.65
N TRP A 85 -7.05 6.97 -6.30
CA TRP A 85 -6.14 7.97 -5.71
C TRP A 85 -6.77 9.35 -5.51
N SER A 86 -7.71 9.74 -6.36
CA SER A 86 -8.48 10.98 -6.18
C SER A 86 -9.26 10.97 -4.86
N LYS A 87 -9.97 9.88 -4.56
CA LYS A 87 -10.69 9.67 -3.30
C LYS A 87 -9.75 9.60 -2.10
N VAL A 88 -8.60 8.93 -2.25
CA VAL A 88 -7.60 8.86 -1.18
C VAL A 88 -7.11 10.27 -0.84
N LEU A 89 -6.75 11.08 -1.83
CA LEU A 89 -6.32 12.46 -1.63
C LEU A 89 -7.43 13.33 -1.00
N GLU A 90 -8.68 13.15 -1.43
CA GLU A 90 -9.82 13.83 -0.82
C GLU A 90 -9.98 13.46 0.67
N HIS A 91 -9.88 12.18 1.01
CA HIS A 91 -9.97 11.70 2.39
C HIS A 91 -8.80 12.18 3.27
N THR A 92 -7.60 12.32 2.71
CA THR A 92 -6.46 12.87 3.46
C THR A 92 -6.56 14.38 3.64
N ARG A 93 -7.35 15.11 2.84
CA ARG A 93 -7.51 16.57 2.95
C ARG A 93 -6.18 17.32 2.97
N TRP A 94 -5.14 16.78 2.33
CA TRP A 94 -3.82 17.39 2.34
C TRP A 94 -3.75 18.56 1.38
N SER A 95 -3.17 19.67 1.84
CA SER A 95 -2.75 20.75 0.97
C SER A 95 -1.53 20.36 0.12
N ARG A 96 -1.24 21.15 -0.91
CA ARG A 96 -0.03 20.96 -1.72
C ARG A 96 1.25 21.14 -0.89
N GLU A 97 1.24 22.09 0.04
CA GLU A 97 2.34 22.37 0.96
C GLU A 97 2.56 21.17 1.91
N GLU A 98 1.47 20.65 2.51
CA GLU A 98 1.55 19.46 3.36
C GLU A 98 2.11 18.25 2.57
N CYS A 99 1.67 18.04 1.34
CA CYS A 99 2.21 16.98 0.48
C CYS A 99 3.72 17.15 0.25
N ALA A 100 4.20 18.37 0.01
CA ALA A 100 5.62 18.64 -0.19
C ALA A 100 6.45 18.31 1.07
N GLU A 101 5.94 18.68 2.24
CA GLU A 101 6.60 18.35 3.50
C GLU A 101 6.59 16.84 3.81
N ILE A 102 5.50 16.15 3.45
CA ILE A 102 5.38 14.70 3.57
C ILE A 102 6.40 14.01 2.66
N ALA A 103 6.48 14.42 1.39
CA ALA A 103 7.45 13.88 0.44
C ALA A 103 8.89 14.03 0.95
N ALA A 104 9.24 15.21 1.49
CA ALA A 104 10.54 15.43 2.12
C ALA A 104 10.77 14.57 3.37
N THR A 105 9.72 14.21 4.11
CA THR A 105 9.80 13.32 5.27
C THR A 105 10.04 11.88 4.83
N ILE A 106 9.34 11.40 3.79
CA ILE A 106 9.56 10.07 3.20
C ILE A 106 11.02 9.95 2.72
N GLU A 107 11.53 10.92 1.97
CA GLU A 107 12.92 10.88 1.46
C GLU A 107 13.96 10.86 2.60
N ARG A 108 13.67 11.50 3.74
CA ARG A 108 14.54 11.50 4.93
C ARG A 108 14.52 10.19 5.71
N ILE A 109 13.47 9.37 5.59
CA ILE A 109 13.34 8.12 6.33
C ILE A 109 13.67 6.91 5.44
N GLU A 110 13.19 6.91 4.20
CA GLU A 110 13.32 5.78 3.27
C GLU A 110 14.51 5.92 2.31
N GLY A 111 15.13 7.09 2.22
CA GLY A 111 16.27 7.32 1.34
C GLY A 111 17.49 6.49 1.76
N HIS A 112 18.31 6.07 0.80
CA HIS A 112 19.52 5.27 1.08
C HIS A 112 20.48 5.92 2.10
N ARG A 113 20.52 7.26 2.16
CA ARG A 113 21.35 8.00 3.11
C ARG A 113 20.83 7.91 4.55
N ALA A 114 19.53 7.66 4.71
CA ALA A 114 18.87 7.53 6.00
C ALA A 114 18.99 6.13 6.58
N PHE A 115 19.32 5.12 5.77
CA PHE A 115 19.42 3.73 6.19
C PHE A 115 20.27 3.57 7.46
N ALA A 116 21.44 4.19 7.50
CA ALA A 116 22.34 4.08 8.64
C ALA A 116 21.73 4.70 9.92
N SER A 117 21.11 5.88 9.83
CA SER A 117 20.53 6.54 11.01
C SER A 117 19.28 5.81 11.51
N VAL A 118 18.46 5.28 10.61
CA VAL A 118 17.29 4.47 10.98
C VAL A 118 17.73 3.15 11.61
N TRP A 119 18.70 2.46 11.00
CA TRP A 119 19.21 1.17 11.49
C TRP A 119 19.90 1.30 12.86
N LEU A 120 20.69 2.37 13.06
CA LEU A 120 21.33 2.67 14.34
C LEU A 120 20.37 3.26 15.39
N GLY A 121 19.10 3.51 15.04
CA GLY A 121 18.13 4.13 15.95
C GLY A 121 18.43 5.59 16.31
N THR A 122 19.22 6.29 15.48
CA THR A 122 19.60 7.69 15.67
C THR A 122 18.79 8.66 14.82
N ALA A 123 17.89 8.15 13.99
CA ALA A 123 16.97 8.96 13.21
C ALA A 123 16.01 9.76 14.12
N ASP A 124 15.69 10.98 13.68
CA ASP A 124 14.82 11.90 14.40
C ASP A 124 13.43 11.27 14.67
N GLU A 125 13.10 11.12 15.95
CA GLU A 125 11.86 10.47 16.40
C GLU A 125 10.62 11.19 15.88
N ARG A 126 10.67 12.53 15.77
CA ARG A 126 9.58 13.33 15.21
C ARG A 126 9.33 12.97 13.74
N SER A 127 10.38 12.83 12.94
CA SER A 127 10.30 12.43 11.53
C SER A 127 9.78 11.00 11.38
N ILE A 128 10.23 10.06 12.23
CA ILE A 128 9.73 8.68 12.25
C ILE A 128 8.23 8.66 12.56
N LYS A 129 7.81 9.36 13.61
CA LYS A 129 6.41 9.44 14.01
C LYS A 129 5.56 10.06 12.89
N ARG A 130 6.02 11.16 12.29
CA ARG A 130 5.30 11.80 11.18
C ARG A 130 5.18 10.88 9.97
N HIS A 131 6.23 10.14 9.63
CA HIS A 131 6.18 9.16 8.55
C HIS A 131 5.16 8.05 8.83
N ARG A 132 5.16 7.50 10.05
CA ARG A 132 4.16 6.50 10.49
C ARG A 132 2.74 7.03 10.39
N ASP A 133 2.47 8.20 10.99
CA ASP A 133 1.13 8.81 11.02
C ASP A 133 0.62 9.09 9.59
N THR A 134 1.51 9.50 8.69
CA THR A 134 1.20 9.71 7.27
C THR A 134 0.84 8.40 6.58
N THR A 135 1.67 7.37 6.73
CA THR A 135 1.44 6.06 6.12
C THR A 135 0.15 5.42 6.63
N GLU A 136 -0.13 5.50 7.94
CA GLU A 136 -1.40 5.05 8.51
C GLU A 136 -2.60 5.81 7.93
N ARG A 137 -2.48 7.12 7.73
CA ARG A 137 -3.54 7.93 7.13
C ARG A 137 -3.82 7.50 5.68
N ILE A 138 -2.78 7.17 4.91
CA ILE A 138 -2.94 6.62 3.56
C ILE A 138 -3.68 5.28 3.62
N PHE A 139 -3.26 4.36 4.50
CA PHE A 139 -3.92 3.06 4.62
C PHE A 139 -5.40 3.17 4.99
N ARG A 140 -5.74 4.01 5.97
CA ARG A 140 -7.14 4.28 6.34
C ARG A 140 -7.93 4.89 5.20
N SER A 141 -7.33 5.82 4.45
CA SER A 141 -7.96 6.43 3.27
C SER A 141 -8.18 5.43 2.13
N ILE A 142 -7.25 4.48 1.92
CA ILE A 142 -7.42 3.38 0.95
C ILE A 142 -8.59 2.49 1.38
N ARG A 143 -8.59 2.01 2.63
CA ARG A 143 -9.71 1.22 3.20
C ARG A 143 -11.04 1.93 2.99
N ARG A 144 -11.11 3.23 3.30
CA ARG A 144 -12.34 4.01 3.11
C ARG A 144 -12.77 4.14 1.65
N ALA A 145 -11.82 4.18 0.72
CA ALA A 145 -12.09 4.30 -0.71
C ALA A 145 -12.48 2.96 -1.38
N THR A 146 -12.01 1.83 -0.84
CA THR A 146 -12.17 0.51 -1.47
C THR A 146 -13.06 -0.47 -0.70
N GLY A 147 -13.23 -0.26 0.61
CA GLY A 147 -13.86 -1.22 1.51
C GLY A 147 -13.02 -2.46 1.81
N ALA A 148 -11.72 -2.46 1.45
CA ALA A 148 -10.82 -3.58 1.72
C ALA A 148 -10.55 -3.73 3.22
N ASP A 149 -10.68 -4.97 3.72
CA ASP A 149 -10.56 -5.29 5.14
C ASP A 149 -9.14 -5.61 5.61
#